data_AF-A0A7S0QRA6-F1
#
_entry.id   AF-A0A7S0QRA6-F1
#
_cell.length_a   1.000
_cell.length_b   1.000
_cell.length_c   1.000
_cell.angle_alpha   90.00
_cell.angle_beta   90.00
_cell.angle_gamma   90.00
#
_symmetry.space_group_name_H-M   'P 1'
#
loop_
_entity.id
_entity.type
_entity.pdbx_description
1 polymer ?
#
loop_
_entity_poly.entity_id
_entity_poly.type
_entity_poly.pdbx_seq_one_letter_code
_entity_poly.pdbx_strand_id
1 'polypeptide(L)'
;GHRRWGDVAACGHGDDVGVCCGEPPRFGSVREMRAAGVEPPPCAQTGLRVLLHQHCDFGGWLAELGAGQYAHFGSGGTACDNDSALCVVENCRLPAADLSSVEVPAGLSVVLYDQTEFKGESITFTGPEKISCLVSAGWNDRARSMKIIEPST
;
A
#
# COMPACT_ATOMS: atom_id res chain seq x y z
N GLY A 1 11.01 38.43 17.06
CA GLY A 1 10.21 38.01 18.23
C GLY A 1 9.17 37.01 17.78
N HIS A 2 9.36 35.73 18.11
CA HIS A 2 8.41 34.67 17.76
C HIS A 2 7.17 34.76 18.65
N ARG A 3 5.98 34.83 18.05
CA ARG A 3 4.71 34.79 18.78
C ARG A 3 4.34 33.34 19.06
N ARG A 4 4.24 33.03 20.36
CA ARG A 4 3.81 31.76 20.96
C ARG A 4 2.36 31.46 20.59
N TRP A 5 2.09 30.20 20.27
CA TRP A 5 0.77 29.59 20.29
C TRP A 5 0.22 29.55 21.73
N GLY A 6 -1.08 29.81 21.90
CA GLY A 6 -1.81 29.54 23.15
C GLY A 6 -2.77 30.64 23.58
N ASP A 7 -3.92 30.76 22.90
CA ASP A 7 -5.14 31.31 23.49
C ASP A 7 -6.06 30.11 23.82
N VAL A 8 -6.09 29.73 25.09
CA VAL A 8 -6.65 28.47 25.63
C VAL A 8 -8.00 28.66 26.33
N ALA A 9 -8.94 29.39 25.73
CA ALA A 9 -10.20 29.73 26.40
C ALA A 9 -11.27 28.60 26.45
N ALA A 10 -10.95 27.32 26.16
CA ALA A 10 -11.98 26.26 26.17
C ALA A 10 -11.53 24.81 26.45
N CYS A 11 -10.34 24.54 27.00
CA CYS A 11 -9.92 23.15 27.29
C CYS A 11 -9.62 22.94 28.77
N GLY A 12 -10.50 22.23 29.47
CA GLY A 12 -10.31 21.83 30.86
C GLY A 12 -9.81 20.40 30.95
N HIS A 13 -8.56 20.21 31.36
CA HIS A 13 -8.11 19.00 32.04
C HIS A 13 -7.20 19.43 33.19
N GLY A 14 -7.57 19.03 34.40
CA GLY A 14 -6.75 19.23 35.58
C GLY A 14 -5.41 18.52 35.35
N ASP A 15 -4.34 19.30 35.48
CA ASP A 15 -2.95 18.89 35.63
C ASP A 15 -2.13 18.49 34.39
N ASP A 16 -2.63 18.66 33.16
CA ASP A 16 -1.80 18.55 31.96
C ASP A 16 -1.70 19.87 31.17
N VAL A 17 -0.48 20.37 31.09
CA VAL A 17 -0.08 21.60 30.38
C VAL A 17 -0.18 21.40 28.87
N GLY A 18 -1.30 21.83 28.31
CA GLY A 18 -1.37 22.51 27.02
C GLY A 18 -1.08 21.68 25.76
N VAL A 19 -2.11 20.98 25.26
CA VAL A 19 -2.28 20.73 23.83
C VAL A 19 -3.72 21.10 23.47
N CYS A 20 -3.90 22.16 22.69
CA CYS A 20 -5.20 22.44 22.07
C CYS A 20 -5.50 21.32 21.07
N CYS A 21 -6.70 20.72 21.16
CA CYS A 21 -7.17 19.69 20.24
C CYS A 21 -7.43 20.28 18.84
N GLY A 22 -6.37 20.48 18.05
CA GLY A 22 -6.50 20.50 16.60
C GLY A 22 -6.82 19.08 16.13
N GLU A 23 -7.63 18.93 15.08
CA GLU A 23 -7.78 17.62 14.42
C GLU A 23 -6.38 17.04 14.14
N PRO A 24 -6.19 15.72 14.36
CA PRO A 24 -4.94 15.08 13.98
C PRO A 24 -4.68 15.35 12.49
N PRO A 25 -3.40 15.52 12.09
CA PRO A 25 -3.06 15.74 10.68
C PRO A 25 -3.69 14.64 9.84
N ARG A 26 -4.49 15.05 8.84
CA ARG A 26 -5.07 14.13 7.87
C ARG A 26 -4.02 13.88 6.79
N PHE A 27 -3.60 12.62 6.65
CA PHE A 27 -2.67 12.20 5.61
C PHE A 27 -3.43 11.55 4.45
N GLY A 28 -2.99 11.81 3.23
CA GLY A 28 -3.49 11.16 2.02
C GLY A 28 -2.71 9.91 1.62
N SER A 29 -1.51 9.72 2.17
CA SER A 29 -0.64 8.58 1.88
C SER A 29 0.31 8.26 3.03
N VAL A 30 0.85 7.05 3.02
CA VAL A 30 1.92 6.63 3.93
C VAL A 30 3.18 7.48 3.71
N ARG A 31 3.44 7.90 2.46
CA ARG A 31 4.54 8.82 2.13
C ARG A 31 4.42 10.16 2.87
N GLU A 32 3.22 10.72 2.92
CA GLU A 32 2.95 11.97 3.64
C GLU A 32 3.16 11.82 5.15
N MET A 33 2.75 10.69 5.74
CA MET A 33 3.02 10.39 7.15
C MET A 33 4.51 10.45 7.45
N ARG A 34 5.32 9.72 6.65
CA ARG A 34 6.78 9.70 6.82
C ARG A 34 7.41 11.07 6.60
N ALA A 35 6.92 11.85 5.63
CA ALA A 35 7.39 13.22 5.39
C ALA A 35 7.10 14.17 6.57
N ALA A 36 6.05 13.91 7.34
CA ALA A 36 5.71 14.62 8.57
C ALA A 36 6.42 14.04 9.82
N GLY A 37 7.27 13.02 9.68
CA GLY A 37 7.93 12.35 10.79
C GLY A 37 7.00 11.45 11.62
N VAL A 38 5.84 11.08 11.06
CA VAL A 38 4.90 10.13 11.67
C VAL A 38 5.17 8.74 11.13
N GLU A 39 5.46 7.79 12.03
CA GLU A 39 5.65 6.40 11.66
C GLU A 39 4.29 5.75 11.35
N PRO A 40 4.09 5.16 10.17
CA PRO A 40 2.85 4.48 9.84
C PRO A 40 2.68 3.18 10.64
N PRO A 41 1.46 2.86 11.11
CA PRO A 41 1.21 1.60 11.80
C PRO A 41 1.33 0.38 10.84
N PRO A 42 1.53 -0.83 11.38
CA PRO A 42 1.47 -2.05 10.58
C PRO A 42 0.04 -2.33 10.10
N CYS A 43 -0.08 -2.86 8.88
CA CYS A 43 -1.37 -3.22 8.30
C CYS A 43 -1.90 -4.57 8.84
N ALA A 44 -3.17 -4.59 9.26
CA ALA A 44 -3.91 -5.83 9.41
C ALA A 44 -4.46 -6.26 8.03
N GLN A 45 -3.98 -7.38 7.48
CA GLN A 45 -4.46 -7.92 6.21
C GLN A 45 -5.57 -8.95 6.47
N THR A 46 -6.83 -8.57 6.19
CA THR A 46 -8.02 -9.42 6.34
C THR A 46 -8.70 -9.67 5.00
N GLY A 47 -9.48 -10.74 4.89
CA GLY A 47 -10.24 -11.05 3.67
C GLY A 47 -9.45 -11.76 2.57
N LEU A 48 -9.92 -11.61 1.33
CA LEU A 48 -9.31 -12.20 0.14
C LEU A 48 -7.93 -11.58 -0.13
N ARG A 49 -7.03 -12.38 -0.68
CA ARG A 49 -5.67 -11.96 -1.02
C ARG A 49 -5.31 -12.39 -2.43
N VAL A 50 -4.59 -11.53 -3.11
CA VAL A 50 -3.91 -11.82 -4.36
C VAL A 50 -2.59 -12.50 -4.03
N LEU A 51 -2.26 -13.57 -4.74
CA LEU A 51 -0.96 -14.23 -4.63
C LEU A 51 -0.05 -13.73 -5.74
N LEU A 52 1.15 -13.31 -5.36
CA LEU A 52 2.13 -12.65 -6.23
C LEU A 52 3.43 -13.45 -6.12
N HIS A 53 4.05 -13.75 -7.25
CA HIS A 53 5.17 -14.68 -7.31
C HIS A 53 6.33 -14.16 -8.17
N GLN A 54 7.55 -14.48 -7.73
CA GLN A 54 8.79 -14.05 -8.40
C GLN A 54 8.97 -14.64 -9.78
N HIS A 55 8.60 -15.92 -9.95
CA HIS A 55 8.85 -16.67 -11.16
C HIS A 55 7.55 -17.01 -11.87
N CYS A 56 7.66 -17.37 -13.13
CA CYS A 56 6.56 -18.00 -13.83
C CYS A 56 6.19 -19.34 -13.18
N ASP A 57 4.99 -19.83 -13.47
CA ASP A 57 4.39 -21.03 -12.90
C ASP A 57 4.28 -20.98 -11.36
N PHE A 58 4.08 -19.77 -10.82
CA PHE A 58 3.84 -19.52 -9.38
C PHE A 58 5.03 -19.92 -8.49
N GLY A 59 6.25 -19.88 -9.03
CA GLY A 59 7.49 -20.20 -8.31
C GLY A 59 8.16 -19.01 -7.63
N GLY A 60 9.23 -19.30 -6.88
CA GLY A 60 10.05 -18.29 -6.18
C GLY A 60 9.40 -17.79 -4.89
N TRP A 61 9.66 -16.53 -4.53
CA TRP A 61 9.00 -15.93 -3.35
C TRP A 61 7.49 -15.81 -3.57
N LEU A 62 6.74 -15.78 -2.47
CA LEU A 62 5.29 -15.56 -2.43
C LEU A 62 4.99 -14.34 -1.57
N ALA A 63 4.30 -13.37 -2.15
CA ALA A 63 3.68 -12.25 -1.48
C ALA A 63 2.16 -12.38 -1.51
N GLU A 64 1.51 -12.08 -0.39
CA GLU A 64 0.06 -12.11 -0.26
C GLU A 64 -0.43 -10.73 0.17
N LEU A 65 -1.25 -10.10 -0.67
CA LEU A 65 -1.75 -8.75 -0.39
C LEU A 65 -3.27 -8.70 -0.56
N GLY A 66 -3.94 -8.09 0.42
CA GLY A 66 -5.38 -7.86 0.39
C GLY A 66 -5.77 -6.62 -0.40
N ALA A 67 -7.03 -6.24 -0.32
CA ALA A 67 -7.50 -4.99 -0.92
C ALA A 67 -6.72 -3.78 -0.38
N GLY A 68 -6.34 -2.87 -1.27
CA GLY A 68 -5.55 -1.71 -0.89
C GLY A 68 -4.89 -0.97 -2.05
N GLN A 69 -4.22 0.12 -1.70
CA GLN A 69 -3.47 0.96 -2.62
C GLN A 69 -1.99 0.93 -2.25
N TYR A 70 -1.21 0.08 -2.94
CA TYR A 70 0.20 -0.16 -2.67
C TYR A 70 1.10 0.75 -3.51
N ALA A 71 1.31 1.98 -3.06
CA ALA A 71 1.98 3.03 -3.84
C ALA A 71 3.50 2.83 -3.98
N HIS A 72 4.10 2.07 -3.07
CA HIS A 72 5.53 1.81 -3.06
C HIS A 72 5.83 0.39 -2.60
N PHE A 73 6.65 -0.31 -3.38
CA PHE A 73 7.27 -1.58 -3.00
C PHE A 73 8.67 -1.29 -2.47
N GLY A 74 8.87 -1.52 -1.17
CA GLY A 74 10.13 -1.32 -0.48
C GLY A 74 11.24 -2.21 -1.03
N SER A 75 12.48 -1.77 -0.84
CA SER A 75 13.67 -2.50 -1.30
C SER A 75 13.66 -3.93 -0.76
N GLY A 76 13.88 -4.91 -1.65
CA GLY A 76 13.90 -6.34 -1.30
C GLY A 76 12.58 -6.89 -0.76
N GLY A 77 11.44 -6.21 -0.96
CA GLY A 77 10.14 -6.65 -0.43
C GLY A 77 9.98 -6.44 1.09
N THR A 78 10.77 -5.54 1.67
CA THR A 78 10.76 -5.28 3.13
C THR A 78 9.50 -4.56 3.62
N ALA A 79 8.80 -3.83 2.76
CA ALA A 79 7.60 -3.09 3.12
C ALA A 79 6.75 -2.81 1.89
N CYS A 80 5.43 -2.79 2.04
CA CYS A 80 4.51 -2.31 1.02
C CYS A 80 3.58 -1.27 1.65
N ASP A 81 3.59 -0.07 1.11
CA ASP A 81 2.84 1.08 1.64
C ASP A 81 1.38 1.00 1.20
N ASN A 82 0.44 0.76 2.11
CA ASN A 82 -0.99 0.78 1.80
C ASN A 82 -1.59 2.16 2.11
N ASP A 83 -1.66 3.01 1.10
CA ASP A 83 -2.17 4.38 1.22
C ASP A 83 -3.66 4.43 1.60
N SER A 84 -4.47 3.47 1.13
CA SER A 84 -5.90 3.45 1.47
C SER A 84 -6.18 3.17 2.95
N ALA A 85 -5.25 2.49 3.62
CA ALA A 85 -5.36 2.16 5.05
C ALA A 85 -4.35 2.94 5.91
N LEU A 86 -3.55 3.84 5.30
CA LEU A 86 -2.48 4.60 5.95
C LEU A 86 -1.60 3.72 6.85
N CYS A 87 -1.19 2.56 6.33
CA CYS A 87 -0.42 1.56 7.07
C CYS A 87 0.62 0.88 6.18
N VAL A 88 1.52 0.11 6.79
CA VAL A 88 2.57 -0.64 6.08
C VAL A 88 2.40 -2.14 6.27
N VAL A 89 2.42 -2.90 5.17
CA VAL A 89 2.61 -4.35 5.26
C VAL A 89 4.11 -4.60 5.36
N GLU A 90 4.58 -4.87 6.58
CA GLU A 90 5.99 -5.23 6.82
C GLU A 90 6.32 -6.59 6.20
N ASN A 91 7.52 -6.71 5.67
CA ASN A 91 8.01 -7.89 4.97
C ASN A 91 6.98 -8.44 3.97
N CYS A 92 6.41 -7.56 3.13
CA CYS A 92 5.40 -7.95 2.14
C CYS A 92 5.93 -8.88 1.06
N ARG A 93 7.25 -9.15 1.01
CA ARG A 93 7.94 -10.08 0.10
C ARG A 93 7.82 -9.72 -1.38
N LEU A 94 7.44 -8.50 -1.71
CA LEU A 94 7.27 -8.02 -3.07
C LEU A 94 8.32 -6.93 -3.39
N PRO A 95 9.47 -7.29 -3.94
CA PRO A 95 10.41 -6.31 -4.47
C PRO A 95 9.83 -5.59 -5.69
N ALA A 96 10.22 -4.33 -5.88
CA ALA A 96 9.94 -3.61 -7.11
C ALA A 96 10.56 -4.31 -8.32
N ALA A 97 9.79 -4.42 -9.41
CA ALA A 97 10.26 -4.96 -10.69
C ALA A 97 10.81 -6.39 -10.60
N ASP A 98 10.14 -7.27 -9.85
CA ASP A 98 10.54 -8.69 -9.66
C ASP A 98 9.32 -9.65 -9.68
N LEU A 99 8.14 -9.16 -10.11
CA LEU A 99 6.90 -9.92 -10.19
C LEU A 99 6.76 -10.58 -11.58
N SER A 100 6.56 -11.91 -11.59
CA SER A 100 6.43 -12.68 -12.85
C SER A 100 5.14 -13.48 -12.99
N SER A 101 4.41 -13.79 -11.92
CA SER A 101 3.10 -14.44 -12.01
C SER A 101 2.15 -14.01 -10.88
N VAL A 102 0.84 -14.11 -11.14
CA VAL A 102 -0.21 -13.57 -10.28
C VAL A 102 -1.40 -14.52 -10.24
N GLU A 103 -1.95 -14.77 -9.05
CA GLU A 103 -3.24 -15.43 -8.86
C GLU A 103 -4.22 -14.43 -8.24
N VAL A 104 -5.27 -14.09 -8.99
CA VAL A 104 -6.33 -13.18 -8.56
C VAL A 104 -7.56 -14.02 -8.21
N PRO A 105 -7.97 -14.11 -6.93
CA PRO A 105 -9.17 -14.86 -6.56
C PRO A 105 -10.43 -14.18 -7.08
N ALA A 106 -11.52 -14.94 -7.19
CA ALA A 106 -12.83 -14.39 -7.55
C ALA A 106 -13.22 -13.26 -6.58
N GLY A 107 -13.70 -12.14 -7.12
CA GLY A 107 -14.09 -10.98 -6.34
C GLY A 107 -12.96 -9.99 -6.06
N LEU A 108 -11.78 -10.12 -6.69
CA LEU A 108 -10.76 -9.05 -6.68
C LEU A 108 -10.36 -8.68 -8.11
N SER A 109 -9.93 -7.43 -8.28
CA SER A 109 -9.18 -6.97 -9.44
C SER A 109 -7.84 -6.40 -9.01
N VAL A 110 -6.80 -6.64 -9.81
CA VAL A 110 -5.45 -6.11 -9.60
C VAL A 110 -5.10 -5.18 -10.74
N VAL A 111 -4.71 -3.96 -10.42
CA VAL A 111 -4.12 -3.02 -11.37
C VAL A 111 -2.64 -2.88 -11.02
N LEU A 112 -1.76 -3.32 -11.93
CA LEU A 112 -0.32 -3.15 -11.81
C LEU A 112 0.12 -1.88 -12.55
N TYR A 113 1.10 -1.19 -12.00
CA TYR A 113 1.69 0.01 -12.57
C TYR A 113 3.21 -0.16 -12.68
N ASP A 114 3.82 0.33 -13.76
CA ASP A 114 5.26 0.18 -13.97
C ASP A 114 6.12 1.26 -13.28
N GLN A 115 5.48 2.27 -12.69
CA GLN A 115 6.09 3.27 -11.81
C GLN A 115 5.45 3.24 -10.41
N THR A 116 6.09 3.93 -9.47
CA THR A 116 5.55 4.14 -8.12
C THR A 116 4.36 5.10 -8.15
N GLU A 117 3.58 5.13 -7.06
CA GLU A 117 2.46 6.06 -6.88
C GLU A 117 1.39 5.96 -7.97
N PHE A 118 1.17 4.76 -8.52
CA PHE A 118 0.14 4.45 -9.51
C PHE A 118 0.29 5.23 -10.84
N LYS A 119 1.54 5.45 -11.24
CA LYS A 119 1.91 6.18 -12.47
C LYS A 119 2.41 5.23 -13.56
N GLY A 120 2.57 5.78 -14.75
CA GLY A 120 3.11 5.07 -15.90
C GLY A 120 2.08 4.21 -16.62
N GLU A 121 2.57 3.16 -17.30
CA GLU A 121 1.69 2.19 -17.94
C GLU A 121 0.99 1.34 -16.88
N SER A 122 -0.18 0.78 -17.23
CA SER A 122 -0.91 -0.11 -16.34
C SER A 122 -1.56 -1.28 -17.07
N ILE A 123 -1.75 -2.38 -16.34
CA ILE A 123 -2.52 -3.56 -16.77
C ILE A 123 -3.45 -3.97 -15.64
N THR A 124 -4.62 -4.49 -16.01
CA THR A 124 -5.62 -4.98 -15.06
C THR A 124 -5.90 -6.44 -15.27
N PHE A 125 -5.93 -7.20 -14.17
CA PHE A 125 -6.38 -8.59 -14.12
C PHE A 125 -7.59 -8.68 -13.20
N THR A 126 -8.63 -9.39 -13.61
CA THR A 126 -9.88 -9.50 -12.84
C THR A 126 -10.16 -10.96 -12.55
N GLY A 127 -10.25 -11.28 -11.25
CA GLY A 127 -10.42 -12.63 -10.79
C GLY A 127 -11.82 -13.21 -11.07
N PRO A 128 -11.94 -14.55 -11.12
CA PRO A 128 -10.88 -15.52 -10.89
C PRO A 128 -9.97 -15.68 -12.11
N GLU A 129 -8.67 -15.43 -11.94
CA GLU A 129 -7.69 -15.52 -13.02
C GLU A 129 -6.33 -15.95 -12.47
N LYS A 130 -5.65 -16.83 -13.19
CA LYS A 130 -4.29 -17.26 -12.89
C LYS A 130 -3.39 -16.93 -14.07
N ILE A 131 -2.52 -15.95 -13.88
CA ILE A 131 -1.56 -15.51 -14.88
C ILE A 131 -0.24 -16.20 -14.55
N SER A 132 -0.03 -17.38 -15.15
CA SER A 132 1.16 -18.20 -14.87
C SER A 132 2.46 -17.55 -15.33
N CYS A 133 2.43 -16.61 -16.27
CA CYS A 133 3.63 -15.90 -16.71
C CYS A 133 3.29 -14.55 -17.35
N LEU A 134 3.73 -13.46 -16.73
CA LEU A 134 3.49 -12.07 -17.18
C LEU A 134 4.24 -11.70 -18.46
N VAL A 135 5.18 -12.53 -18.92
CA VAL A 135 5.88 -12.37 -20.21
C VAL A 135 4.88 -12.26 -21.37
N SER A 136 3.84 -13.10 -21.39
CA SER A 136 2.82 -13.10 -22.44
C SER A 136 2.02 -11.80 -22.51
N ALA A 137 1.89 -11.11 -21.38
CA ALA A 137 1.27 -9.80 -21.28
C ALA A 137 2.26 -8.64 -21.52
N GLY A 138 3.57 -8.91 -21.63
CA GLY A 138 4.61 -7.88 -21.69
C GLY A 138 4.87 -7.16 -20.36
N TRP A 139 4.55 -7.83 -19.24
CA TRP A 139 4.52 -7.26 -17.89
C TRP A 139 5.49 -7.88 -16.87
N ASN A 140 6.33 -8.83 -17.30
CA ASN A 140 7.32 -9.47 -16.43
C ASN A 140 8.28 -8.44 -15.82
N ASP A 141 8.48 -8.49 -14.51
CA ASP A 141 9.44 -7.64 -13.80
C ASP A 141 9.22 -6.13 -14.00
N ARG A 142 7.96 -5.72 -14.23
CA ARG A 142 7.63 -4.30 -14.47
C ARG A 142 6.97 -3.62 -13.28
N ALA A 143 6.19 -4.34 -12.49
CA ALA A 143 5.34 -3.74 -11.46
C ALA A 143 6.16 -3.04 -10.36
N ARG A 144 5.81 -1.78 -10.06
CA ARG A 144 6.42 -0.95 -9.01
C ARG A 144 5.40 -0.32 -8.06
N SER A 145 4.12 -0.34 -8.43
CA SER A 145 2.99 -0.07 -7.53
C SER A 145 1.75 -0.80 -8.01
N MET A 146 0.74 -0.89 -7.16
CA MET A 146 -0.42 -1.74 -7.39
C MET A 146 -1.67 -1.26 -6.66
N LYS A 147 -2.84 -1.45 -7.28
CA LYS A 147 -4.13 -1.37 -6.59
C LYS A 147 -4.82 -2.73 -6.60
N ILE A 148 -5.33 -3.15 -5.45
CA ILE A 148 -6.17 -4.34 -5.30
C ILE A 148 -7.56 -3.86 -4.90
N ILE A 149 -8.55 -4.14 -5.73
CA ILE A 149 -9.89 -3.56 -5.65
C ILE A 149 -10.90 -4.69 -5.40
N GLU A 150 -11.75 -4.52 -4.39
CA GLU A 150 -12.95 -5.35 -4.18
C GLU A 150 -14.08 -4.88 -5.13
N PRO A 151 -15.05 -5.75 -5.47
CA PRO A 151 -16.13 -5.37 -6.34
C PRO A 151 -16.98 -4.32 -5.62
N SER A 152 -17.32 -3.24 -6.30
CA SER A 152 -18.30 -2.29 -5.77
C SER A 152 -19.60 -3.03 -5.55
N THR A 153 -20.03 -3.15 -4.29
CA THR A 153 -21.30 -3.80 -3.93
C THR A 153 -22.47 -2.88 -4.22
#